data_AF-A0A7Y9BGI0-F1
#
_entry.id   AF-A0A7Y9BGI0-F1
#
_cell.length_a   1.000
_cell.length_b   1.000
_cell.length_c   1.000
_cell.angle_alpha   90.00
_cell.angle_beta   90.00
_cell.angle_gamma   90.00
#
_symmetry.space_group_name_H-M   'P 1'
#
loop_
_entity.id
_entity.type
_entity.pdbx_description
1 polymer ?
#
loop_
_entity_poly.entity_id
_entity_poly.type
_entity_poly.pdbx_seq_one_letter_code
_entity_poly.pdbx_strand_id
1 'polypeptide(L)'
;MKEKKKLQEVDLYKPIQRYFSGEGYEVYGEVKDCDIVAVKEEELVIIELKLTLSVDLLIQAAKRQRLTNQVYIAIPKPKVRMKSKQWADKCQLIKRLELGLIVVSFSGNRSTADILIHPIPYNRTKGTARNKLKREAILKEISGRSADFNVGGSNRTKIMTAYKENCIQIACLLNKMGPLSPKALKYLGAGDKIPSILTKNYYGWFDRIKRGTYILNEKGKLEMQEYQDLIKYYLEKLELRDGGDSN
;
A
#
# COMPACT_ATOMS: atom_id res chain seq x y z
N MET A 1 -45.80 -9.33 2.40
CA MET A 1 -44.37 -8.90 2.43
C MET A 1 -44.32 -7.42 2.08
N LYS A 2 -43.83 -6.54 2.96
CA LYS A 2 -43.63 -5.12 2.59
C LYS A 2 -42.46 -5.05 1.60
N GLU A 3 -42.72 -4.62 0.37
CA GLU A 3 -41.67 -4.35 -0.61
C GLU A 3 -40.64 -3.40 0.00
N LYS A 4 -39.37 -3.81 -0.06
CA LYS A 4 -38.27 -3.03 0.46
C LYS A 4 -37.97 -1.93 -0.57
N LYS A 5 -38.50 -0.72 -0.35
CA LYS A 5 -38.26 0.44 -1.23
C LYS A 5 -36.75 0.55 -1.54
N LYS A 6 -36.41 0.55 -2.83
CA LYS A 6 -35.03 0.72 -3.29
C LYS A 6 -34.55 2.13 -2.91
N LEU A 7 -33.41 2.22 -2.23
CA LEU A 7 -32.81 3.50 -1.84
C LEU A 7 -32.38 4.29 -3.08
N GLN A 8 -32.73 5.57 -3.12
CA GLN A 8 -32.41 6.51 -4.18
C GLN A 8 -31.58 7.69 -3.62
N GLU A 9 -30.91 8.44 -4.50
CA GLU A 9 -30.08 9.59 -4.09
C GLU A 9 -30.92 10.67 -3.39
N VAL A 10 -32.15 10.90 -3.85
CA VAL A 10 -33.12 11.81 -3.20
C VAL A 10 -33.44 11.42 -1.75
N ASP A 11 -33.33 10.14 -1.38
CA ASP A 11 -33.57 9.72 0.02
C ASP A 11 -32.45 10.24 0.96
N LEU A 12 -31.27 10.61 0.44
CA LEU A 12 -30.17 11.22 1.20
C LEU A 12 -30.42 12.70 1.51
N TYR A 13 -31.21 13.39 0.68
CA TYR A 13 -31.42 14.83 0.78
C TYR A 13 -32.02 15.24 2.12
N LYS A 14 -33.15 14.65 2.52
CA LYS A 14 -33.90 15.07 3.72
C LYS A 14 -33.13 14.98 5.04
N PRO A 15 -32.32 13.92 5.31
CA PRO A 15 -31.44 13.87 6.47
C PRO A 15 -30.41 15.00 6.50
N ILE A 16 -29.80 15.30 5.35
CA ILE A 16 -28.75 16.32 5.23
C ILE A 16 -29.35 17.72 5.37
N GLN A 17 -30.48 17.97 4.70
CA GLN A 17 -31.24 19.21 4.86
C GLN A 17 -31.57 19.47 6.33
N ARG A 18 -32.12 18.47 7.05
CA ARG A 18 -32.44 18.62 8.48
C ARG A 18 -31.21 18.92 9.33
N TYR A 19 -30.07 18.29 9.03
CA TYR A 19 -28.82 18.56 9.73
C TYR A 19 -28.38 20.02 9.56
N PHE A 20 -28.20 20.48 8.32
CA PHE A 20 -27.71 21.84 8.06
C PHE A 20 -28.72 22.92 8.46
N SER A 21 -30.02 22.71 8.25
CA SER A 21 -31.03 23.65 8.75
C SER A 21 -31.05 23.73 10.28
N GLY A 22 -30.79 22.62 10.98
CA GLY A 22 -30.63 22.62 12.44
C GLY A 22 -29.42 23.43 12.93
N GLU A 23 -28.37 23.51 12.11
CA GLU A 23 -27.18 24.34 12.34
C GLU A 23 -27.37 25.81 11.88
N GLY A 24 -28.57 26.17 11.41
CA GLY A 24 -28.93 27.52 10.99
C GLY A 24 -28.56 27.88 9.55
N TYR A 25 -28.32 26.90 8.68
CA TYR A 25 -28.13 27.15 7.25
C TYR A 25 -29.47 27.18 6.49
N GLU A 26 -29.55 28.05 5.51
CA GLU A 26 -30.56 28.00 4.45
C GLU A 26 -30.12 26.95 3.41
N VAL A 27 -30.97 25.96 3.14
CA VAL A 27 -30.61 24.79 2.33
C VAL A 27 -31.46 24.72 1.06
N TYR A 28 -30.79 24.66 -0.08
CA TYR A 28 -31.37 24.57 -1.42
C TYR A 28 -30.91 23.29 -2.14
N GLY A 29 -31.79 22.70 -2.94
CA GLY A 29 -31.47 21.55 -3.79
C GLY A 29 -31.34 21.95 -5.26
N GLU A 30 -30.54 21.19 -6.02
CA GLU A 30 -30.39 21.32 -7.49
C GLU A 30 -30.03 22.75 -7.97
N VAL A 31 -29.05 23.37 -7.32
CA VAL A 31 -28.59 24.73 -7.66
C VAL A 31 -27.32 24.68 -8.49
N LYS A 32 -27.33 25.21 -9.72
CA LYS A 32 -26.16 25.26 -10.62
C LYS A 32 -25.42 23.91 -10.72
N ASP A 33 -26.21 22.85 -10.94
CA ASP A 33 -25.77 21.45 -11.00
C ASP A 33 -25.16 20.88 -9.71
N CYS A 34 -25.30 21.57 -8.56
CA CYS A 34 -24.95 21.04 -7.25
C CYS A 34 -26.19 20.38 -6.63
N ASP A 35 -26.02 19.19 -6.07
CA ASP A 35 -27.16 18.46 -5.48
C ASP A 35 -27.76 19.20 -4.28
N ILE A 36 -26.91 19.70 -3.36
CA ILE A 36 -27.32 20.54 -2.22
C ILE A 36 -26.34 21.70 -2.04
N VAL A 37 -26.90 22.88 -1.81
CA VAL A 37 -26.17 24.07 -1.38
C VAL A 37 -26.75 24.54 -0.05
N ALA A 38 -25.88 24.75 0.94
CA ALA A 38 -26.25 25.31 2.24
C ALA A 38 -25.50 26.62 2.46
N VAL A 39 -26.22 27.67 2.83
CA VAL A 39 -25.69 29.04 2.99
C VAL A 39 -25.98 29.54 4.40
N LYS A 40 -24.98 30.13 5.05
CA LYS A 40 -25.13 30.81 6.34
C LYS A 40 -24.18 31.99 6.37
N GLU A 41 -24.71 33.21 6.43
CA GLU A 41 -23.91 34.44 6.33
C GLU A 41 -23.04 34.42 5.06
N GLU A 42 -21.71 34.44 5.20
CA GLU A 42 -20.75 34.36 4.09
C GLU A 42 -20.28 32.92 3.80
N GLU A 43 -20.74 31.93 4.58
CA GLU A 43 -20.36 30.53 4.38
C GLU A 43 -21.19 29.87 3.27
N LEU A 44 -20.50 29.39 2.24
CA LEU A 44 -21.07 28.58 1.18
C LEU A 44 -20.62 27.12 1.34
N VAL A 45 -21.57 26.22 1.62
CA VAL A 45 -21.33 24.78 1.71
C VAL A 45 -21.96 24.08 0.51
N ILE A 46 -21.19 23.23 -0.19
CA ILE A 46 -21.68 22.43 -1.31
C ILE A 46 -21.61 20.95 -0.93
N ILE A 47 -22.69 20.20 -1.15
CA ILE A 47 -22.75 18.77 -0.86
C ILE A 47 -23.19 18.00 -2.11
N GLU A 48 -22.34 17.08 -2.57
CA GLU A 48 -22.63 16.15 -3.68
C GLU A 48 -23.12 14.80 -3.14
N LEU A 49 -24.19 14.25 -3.71
CA LEU A 49 -24.87 13.05 -3.25
C LEU A 49 -24.55 11.86 -4.17
N LYS A 50 -24.25 10.69 -3.57
CA LYS A 50 -24.20 9.43 -4.32
C LYS A 50 -24.57 8.24 -3.45
N LEU A 51 -25.15 7.20 -4.06
CA LEU A 51 -25.37 5.94 -3.35
C LEU A 51 -24.07 5.19 -3.03
N THR A 52 -22.97 5.51 -3.71
CA THR A 52 -21.67 4.86 -3.52
C THR A 52 -20.52 5.85 -3.62
N LEU A 53 -19.43 5.61 -2.89
CA LEU A 53 -18.20 6.37 -3.06
C LEU A 53 -17.51 5.95 -4.37
N SER A 54 -17.82 6.64 -5.46
CA SER A 54 -17.23 6.45 -6.79
C SER A 54 -16.15 7.49 -7.09
N VAL A 55 -15.35 7.25 -8.13
CA VAL A 55 -14.39 8.24 -8.64
C VAL A 55 -15.12 9.47 -9.20
N ASP A 56 -16.25 9.26 -9.89
CA ASP A 56 -17.05 10.36 -10.44
C ASP A 56 -17.51 11.34 -9.36
N LEU A 57 -17.97 10.83 -8.21
CA LEU A 57 -18.36 11.67 -7.07
C LEU A 57 -17.17 12.50 -6.56
N LEU A 58 -15.99 11.89 -6.46
CA LEU A 58 -14.77 12.61 -6.05
C LEU A 58 -14.39 13.70 -7.05
N ILE A 59 -14.53 13.42 -8.36
CA ILE A 59 -14.25 14.40 -9.42
C ILE A 59 -15.25 15.56 -9.37
N GLN A 60 -16.54 15.28 -9.19
CA GLN A 60 -17.58 16.31 -9.05
C GLN A 60 -17.28 17.22 -7.86
N ALA A 61 -17.07 16.63 -6.67
CA ALA A 61 -16.75 17.39 -5.47
C ALA A 61 -15.45 18.20 -5.60
N ALA A 62 -14.38 17.62 -6.17
CA ALA A 62 -13.14 18.34 -6.41
C ALA A 62 -13.31 19.54 -7.37
N LYS A 63 -14.21 19.46 -8.36
CA LYS A 63 -14.54 20.61 -9.21
C LYS A 63 -15.24 21.72 -8.42
N ARG A 64 -16.12 21.38 -7.47
CA ARG A 64 -16.82 22.34 -6.60
C ARG A 64 -15.87 23.08 -5.65
N GLN A 65 -14.71 22.53 -5.35
CA GLN A 65 -13.71 23.21 -4.51
C GLN A 65 -13.18 24.53 -5.12
N ARG A 66 -13.42 24.77 -6.42
CA ARG A 66 -13.15 26.06 -7.08
C ARG A 66 -14.08 27.18 -6.58
N LEU A 67 -15.21 26.83 -5.99
CA LEU A 67 -16.25 27.77 -5.54
C LEU A 67 -16.19 28.01 -4.03
N THR A 68 -15.80 27.00 -3.25
CA THR A 68 -15.70 27.05 -1.78
C THR A 68 -14.75 25.97 -1.29
N ASN A 69 -14.11 26.16 -0.14
CA ASN A 69 -13.38 25.10 0.56
C ASN A 69 -14.31 24.17 1.36
N GLN A 70 -15.56 24.57 1.61
CA GLN A 70 -16.53 23.78 2.38
C GLN A 70 -17.31 22.81 1.48
N VAL A 71 -16.61 21.85 0.88
CA VAL A 71 -17.23 20.84 0.01
C VAL A 71 -17.33 19.49 0.70
N TYR A 72 -18.53 18.92 0.69
CA TYR A 72 -18.83 17.60 1.23
C TYR A 72 -19.28 16.64 0.14
N ILE A 73 -18.96 15.36 0.33
CA ILE A 73 -19.65 14.27 -0.35
C ILE A 73 -20.53 13.55 0.66
N ALA A 74 -21.72 13.12 0.25
CA ALA A 74 -22.63 12.37 1.09
C ALA A 74 -23.02 11.03 0.49
N ILE A 75 -22.94 9.98 1.31
CA ILE A 75 -23.27 8.62 0.90
C ILE A 75 -24.11 7.91 1.98
N PRO A 76 -24.87 6.86 1.63
CA PRO A 76 -25.46 5.97 2.63
C PRO A 76 -24.37 5.32 3.48
N LYS A 77 -24.70 4.99 4.74
CA LYS A 77 -23.81 4.24 5.62
C LYS A 77 -23.36 2.95 4.95
N PRO A 78 -22.05 2.77 4.73
CA PRO A 78 -21.54 1.63 4.00
C PRO A 78 -21.85 0.35 4.76
N LYS A 79 -22.22 -0.70 4.03
CA LYS A 79 -22.39 -2.06 4.59
C LYS A 79 -21.06 -2.68 5.02
N VAL A 80 -19.94 -2.19 4.46
CA VAL A 80 -18.59 -2.62 4.83
C VAL A 80 -18.27 -2.15 6.25
N ARG A 81 -17.55 -2.97 7.01
CA ARG A 81 -17.11 -2.63 8.36
C ARG A 81 -16.29 -1.33 8.33
N MET A 82 -16.75 -0.30 9.02
CA MET A 82 -16.07 1.01 9.10
C MET A 82 -14.70 0.96 9.81
N LYS A 83 -14.33 -0.18 10.40
CA LYS A 83 -12.98 -0.43 10.96
C LYS A 83 -12.04 -1.17 9.99
N SER A 84 -12.48 -1.43 8.75
CA SER A 84 -11.66 -2.13 7.76
C SER A 84 -10.54 -1.24 7.20
N LYS A 85 -9.42 -1.85 6.80
CA LYS A 85 -8.32 -1.15 6.12
C LYS A 85 -8.80 -0.43 4.85
N GLN A 86 -9.65 -1.08 4.06
CA GLN A 86 -10.20 -0.49 2.84
C GLN A 86 -11.00 0.79 3.11
N TRP A 87 -11.80 0.82 4.19
CA TRP A 87 -12.52 2.03 4.59
C TRP A 87 -11.57 3.12 5.08
N ALA A 88 -10.56 2.76 5.88
CA ALA A 88 -9.53 3.69 6.33
C ALA A 88 -8.78 4.34 5.15
N ASP A 89 -8.42 3.55 4.12
CA ASP A 89 -7.75 4.03 2.91
C ASP A 89 -8.64 5.00 2.12
N LYS A 90 -9.95 4.72 2.01
CA LYS A 90 -10.94 5.63 1.41
C LYS A 90 -11.05 6.96 2.18
N CYS A 91 -11.17 6.90 3.50
CA CYS A 91 -11.17 8.10 4.34
C CYS A 91 -9.87 8.90 4.22
N GLN A 92 -8.74 8.23 4.03
CA GLN A 92 -7.45 8.89 3.83
C GLN A 92 -7.40 9.65 2.51
N LEU A 93 -7.93 9.07 1.43
CA LEU A 93 -8.05 9.73 0.13
C LEU A 93 -8.92 10.99 0.23
N ILE A 94 -10.11 10.88 0.85
CA ILE A 94 -11.02 12.02 1.05
C ILE A 94 -10.33 13.15 1.81
N LYS A 95 -9.61 12.83 2.90
CA LYS A 95 -8.82 13.81 3.65
C LYS A 95 -7.74 14.47 2.81
N ARG A 96 -7.04 13.72 1.95
CA ARG A 96 -6.00 14.27 1.04
C ARG A 96 -6.57 15.18 -0.03
N LEU A 97 -7.81 14.95 -0.43
CA LEU A 97 -8.56 15.81 -1.33
C LEU A 97 -9.18 17.01 -0.60
N GLU A 98 -9.04 17.09 0.73
CA GLU A 98 -9.62 18.17 1.55
C GLU A 98 -11.15 18.26 1.41
N LEU A 99 -11.78 17.11 1.19
CA LEU A 99 -13.23 16.97 1.11
C LEU A 99 -13.80 16.54 2.46
N GLY A 100 -15.03 16.98 2.73
CA GLY A 100 -15.84 16.47 3.83
C GLY A 100 -16.55 15.18 3.44
N LEU A 101 -16.87 14.33 4.42
CA LEU A 101 -17.64 13.12 4.23
C LEU A 101 -18.82 13.10 5.20
N ILE A 102 -20.02 13.08 4.63
CA ILE A 102 -21.27 12.87 5.35
C ILE A 102 -21.74 11.43 5.10
N VAL A 103 -22.15 10.76 6.16
CA VAL A 103 -22.76 9.44 6.08
C VAL A 103 -24.19 9.50 6.56
N VAL A 104 -25.11 8.99 5.73
CA VAL A 104 -26.53 8.93 6.05
C VAL A 104 -26.91 7.53 6.49
N SER A 105 -27.41 7.40 7.72
CA SER A 105 -27.92 6.16 8.27
C SER A 105 -29.43 6.06 8.08
N PHE A 106 -29.93 4.89 7.68
CA PHE A 106 -31.36 4.58 7.59
C PHE A 106 -31.69 3.43 8.54
N SER A 107 -32.56 3.66 9.51
CA SER A 107 -32.99 2.66 10.50
C SER A 107 -34.50 2.71 10.69
N GLY A 108 -35.21 1.70 10.19
CA GLY A 108 -36.67 1.70 10.14
C GLY A 108 -37.18 2.93 9.38
N ASN A 109 -38.03 3.74 10.04
CA ASN A 109 -38.55 4.99 9.48
C ASN A 109 -37.69 6.22 9.81
N ARG A 110 -36.57 6.05 10.51
CA ARG A 110 -35.67 7.15 10.89
C ARG A 110 -34.47 7.21 9.97
N SER A 111 -34.02 8.42 9.71
CA SER A 111 -32.80 8.70 8.95
C SER A 111 -32.03 9.86 9.57
N THR A 112 -30.72 9.71 9.67
CA THR A 112 -29.79 10.65 10.31
C THR A 112 -28.59 10.88 9.41
N ALA A 113 -28.04 12.09 9.40
CA ALA A 113 -26.81 12.44 8.72
C ALA A 113 -25.72 12.72 9.76
N ASP A 114 -24.56 12.08 9.59
CA ASP A 114 -23.40 12.20 10.47
C ASP A 114 -22.20 12.69 9.65
N ILE A 115 -21.55 13.78 10.08
CA ILE A 115 -20.29 14.22 9.48
C ILE A 115 -19.15 13.36 10.05
N LEU A 116 -18.49 12.59 9.19
CA LEU A 116 -17.34 11.76 9.57
C LEU A 116 -16.00 12.45 9.33
N ILE A 117 -15.95 13.33 8.33
CA ILE A 117 -14.75 14.07 7.92
C ILE A 117 -15.20 15.49 7.60
N HIS A 118 -14.51 16.48 8.17
CA HIS A 118 -14.66 17.88 7.75
C HIS A 118 -13.65 18.22 6.65
N PRO A 119 -14.01 19.09 5.69
CA PRO A 119 -13.13 19.57 4.64
C PRO A 119 -12.11 20.56 5.22
N ILE A 120 -11.07 20.03 5.85
CA ILE A 120 -9.99 20.83 6.44
C ILE A 120 -8.70 20.66 5.62
N PRO A 121 -7.82 21.68 5.58
CA PRO A 121 -6.53 21.57 4.90
C PRO A 121 -5.71 20.35 5.34
N TYR A 122 -5.19 19.60 4.37
CA TYR A 122 -4.48 18.36 4.63
C TYR A 122 -3.00 18.62 4.92
N ASN A 123 -2.62 18.48 6.20
CA ASN A 123 -1.23 18.60 6.57
C ASN A 123 -0.41 17.36 6.16
N ARG A 124 0.34 17.49 5.06
CA ARG A 124 1.22 16.45 4.50
C ARG A 124 2.41 16.05 5.39
N THR A 125 2.71 16.84 6.43
CA THR A 125 3.85 16.56 7.32
C THR A 125 3.52 15.54 8.42
N LYS A 126 2.23 15.27 8.68
CA LYS A 126 1.81 14.23 9.63
C LYS A 126 2.05 12.84 9.04
N GLY A 127 3.11 12.14 9.51
CA GLY A 127 3.47 10.77 9.10
C GLY A 127 4.78 10.64 8.32
N THR A 128 5.54 11.73 8.20
CA THR A 128 6.85 11.80 7.50
C THR A 128 7.84 10.76 8.00
N ALA A 129 7.96 10.52 9.31
CA ALA A 129 8.92 9.57 9.85
C ALA A 129 8.66 8.12 9.38
N ARG A 130 7.40 7.65 9.46
CA ARG A 130 7.03 6.29 9.02
C ARG A 130 7.14 6.14 7.50
N ASN A 131 6.77 7.18 6.76
CA ASN A 131 6.90 7.19 5.30
C ASN A 131 8.37 7.23 4.87
N LYS A 132 9.23 7.94 5.60
CA LYS A 132 10.69 7.94 5.43
C LYS A 132 11.27 6.55 5.63
N LEU A 133 10.92 5.87 6.73
CA LEU A 133 11.36 4.49 6.99
C LEU A 133 10.92 3.51 5.89
N LYS A 134 9.67 3.63 5.40
CA LYS A 134 9.19 2.80 4.27
C LYS A 134 9.97 3.09 2.99
N ARG A 135 10.23 4.37 2.70
CA ARG A 135 11.04 4.77 1.55
C ARG A 135 12.46 4.22 1.65
N GLU A 136 13.09 4.35 2.81
CA GLU A 136 14.43 3.81 3.08
C GLU A 136 14.47 2.28 2.95
N ALA A 137 13.43 1.58 3.41
CA ALA A 137 13.31 0.14 3.24
C ALA A 137 13.25 -0.26 1.76
N ILE A 138 12.47 0.45 0.94
CA ILE A 138 12.40 0.23 -0.51
C ILE A 138 13.76 0.48 -1.16
N LEU A 139 14.42 1.59 -0.83
CA LEU A 139 15.75 1.92 -1.37
C LEU A 139 16.80 0.88 -0.97
N LYS A 140 16.75 0.38 0.27
CA LYS A 140 17.64 -0.68 0.77
C LYS A 140 17.37 -2.04 0.12
N GLU A 141 16.14 -2.29 -0.27
CA GLU A 141 15.79 -3.49 -1.04
C GLU A 141 16.37 -3.40 -2.45
N ILE A 142 16.18 -2.27 -3.14
CA ILE A 142 16.69 -2.05 -4.51
C ILE A 142 18.22 -2.11 -4.54
N SER A 143 18.90 -1.40 -3.63
CA SER A 143 20.38 -1.40 -3.57
C SER A 143 20.98 -2.75 -3.18
N GLY A 144 20.17 -3.66 -2.63
CA GLY A 144 20.59 -5.01 -2.29
C GLY A 144 20.44 -6.03 -3.42
N ARG A 145 19.91 -5.65 -4.60
CA ARG A 145 19.75 -6.55 -5.76
C ARG A 145 20.87 -6.34 -6.77
N SER A 146 21.37 -7.42 -7.36
CA SER A 146 22.46 -7.41 -8.34
C SER A 146 21.96 -7.22 -9.78
N ALA A 147 20.68 -7.54 -10.05
CA ALA A 147 20.00 -7.22 -11.31
C ALA A 147 18.46 -7.21 -11.15
N ASP A 148 17.75 -6.80 -12.21
CA ASP A 148 16.29 -6.83 -12.25
C ASP A 148 15.77 -8.19 -12.73
N PHE A 149 15.66 -9.13 -11.80
CA PHE A 149 15.13 -10.48 -12.07
C PHE A 149 13.62 -10.59 -11.88
N ASN A 150 12.92 -9.49 -11.62
CA ASN A 150 11.47 -9.49 -11.41
C ASN A 150 10.76 -8.81 -12.58
N VAL A 151 9.94 -9.57 -13.31
CA VAL A 151 9.00 -8.98 -14.27
C VAL A 151 7.80 -8.41 -13.50
N GLY A 152 7.52 -7.11 -13.67
CA GLY A 152 6.38 -6.46 -13.04
C GLY A 152 5.03 -7.07 -13.47
N GLY A 153 4.09 -7.19 -12.53
CA GLY A 153 2.70 -7.61 -12.82
C GLY A 153 2.44 -9.12 -12.87
N SER A 154 3.43 -9.98 -12.61
CA SER A 154 3.23 -11.43 -12.61
C SER A 154 2.69 -11.94 -11.27
N ASN A 155 1.40 -12.27 -11.21
CA ASN A 155 0.77 -12.90 -10.03
C ASN A 155 1.21 -14.36 -9.77
N ARG A 156 2.22 -14.88 -10.50
CA ARG A 156 2.61 -16.30 -10.46
C ARG A 156 4.12 -16.59 -10.39
N THR A 157 5.00 -15.58 -10.44
CA THR A 157 6.44 -15.79 -10.23
C THR A 157 6.82 -15.48 -8.78
N LYS A 158 7.60 -16.36 -8.14
CA LYS A 158 8.10 -16.16 -6.78
C LYS A 158 8.93 -14.86 -6.76
N ILE A 159 8.46 -13.83 -6.04
CA ILE A 159 9.13 -12.52 -5.94
C ILE A 159 10.57 -12.72 -5.49
N MET A 160 11.53 -12.25 -6.29
CA MET A 160 12.94 -12.22 -5.93
C MET A 160 13.20 -11.04 -5.00
N THR A 161 13.69 -11.33 -3.80
CA THR A 161 14.10 -10.32 -2.80
C THR A 161 15.62 -10.33 -2.67
N ALA A 162 16.22 -9.21 -2.25
CA ALA A 162 17.66 -9.13 -2.00
C ALA A 162 18.16 -10.20 -0.99
N TYR A 163 17.30 -10.61 -0.04
CA TYR A 163 17.65 -11.69 0.88
C TYR A 163 17.74 -13.05 0.17
N LYS A 164 16.75 -13.39 -0.66
CA LYS A 164 16.73 -14.65 -1.41
C LYS A 164 17.86 -14.70 -2.44
N GLU A 165 18.11 -13.60 -3.12
CA GLU A 165 19.21 -13.47 -4.07
C GLU A 165 20.57 -13.73 -3.38
N ASN A 166 20.81 -13.12 -2.21
CA ASN A 166 22.01 -13.41 -1.42
C ASN A 166 22.08 -14.87 -0.94
N CYS A 167 20.96 -15.50 -0.60
CA CYS A 167 20.94 -16.94 -0.27
C CYS A 167 21.38 -17.79 -1.47
N ILE A 168 20.90 -17.47 -2.68
CA ILE A 168 21.29 -18.17 -3.92
C ILE A 168 22.77 -17.94 -4.22
N GLN A 169 23.28 -16.71 -4.07
CA GLN A 169 24.70 -16.43 -4.26
C GLN A 169 25.59 -17.24 -3.30
N ILE A 170 25.25 -17.26 -2.01
CA ILE A 170 25.98 -18.06 -1.00
C ILE A 170 25.89 -19.55 -1.33
N ALA A 171 24.72 -20.03 -1.77
CA ALA A 171 24.54 -21.42 -2.18
C ALA A 171 25.43 -21.78 -3.37
N CYS A 172 25.53 -20.93 -4.39
CA CYS A 172 26.43 -21.13 -5.54
C CYS A 172 27.88 -21.29 -5.11
N LEU A 173 28.36 -20.41 -4.22
CA LEU A 173 29.73 -20.47 -3.71
C LEU A 173 30.01 -21.76 -2.92
N LEU A 174 29.12 -22.11 -2.00
CA LEU A 174 29.26 -23.33 -1.19
C LEU A 174 29.14 -24.60 -2.03
N ASN A 175 28.33 -24.58 -3.09
CA ASN A 175 28.20 -25.71 -4.00
C ASN A 175 29.45 -25.88 -4.89
N LYS A 176 30.05 -24.78 -5.36
CA LYS A 176 31.25 -24.81 -6.23
C LYS A 176 32.55 -25.06 -5.45
N MET A 177 32.70 -24.45 -4.27
CA MET A 177 33.95 -24.43 -3.51
C MET A 177 33.94 -25.35 -2.28
N GLY A 178 32.79 -25.97 -1.97
CA GLY A 178 32.63 -26.80 -0.78
C GLY A 178 32.49 -25.98 0.50
N PRO A 179 32.86 -26.56 1.67
CA PRO A 179 32.63 -25.91 2.96
C PRO A 179 33.48 -24.66 3.16
N LEU A 180 32.83 -23.50 3.36
CA LEU A 180 33.50 -22.22 3.52
C LEU A 180 33.15 -21.52 4.83
N SER A 181 34.03 -20.60 5.24
CA SER A 181 33.76 -19.68 6.34
C SER A 181 33.03 -18.42 5.85
N PRO A 182 32.28 -17.70 6.73
CA PRO A 182 31.70 -16.41 6.37
C PRO A 182 32.72 -15.40 5.84
N LYS A 183 33.97 -15.45 6.33
CA LYS A 183 35.07 -14.60 5.86
C LYS A 183 35.48 -14.95 4.43
N ALA A 184 35.60 -16.24 4.11
CA ALA A 184 35.90 -16.69 2.76
C ALA A 184 34.78 -16.35 1.77
N LEU A 185 33.52 -16.57 2.15
CA LEU A 185 32.35 -16.18 1.35
C LEU A 185 32.33 -14.66 1.08
N LYS A 186 32.73 -13.84 2.06
CA LYS A 186 32.84 -12.39 1.90
C LYS A 186 33.93 -12.02 0.90
N TYR A 187 35.10 -12.66 0.99
CA TYR A 187 36.20 -12.47 0.04
C TYR A 187 35.78 -12.81 -1.39
N LEU A 188 35.01 -13.88 -1.57
CA LEU A 188 34.46 -14.31 -2.86
C LEU A 188 33.29 -13.43 -3.36
N GLY A 189 32.87 -12.43 -2.58
CA GLY A 189 31.92 -11.40 -3.04
C GLY A 189 30.45 -11.66 -2.74
N ALA A 190 30.09 -12.56 -1.80
CA ALA A 190 28.70 -12.80 -1.39
C ALA A 190 28.06 -11.71 -0.50
N GLY A 191 28.67 -10.52 -0.44
CA GLY A 191 28.16 -9.34 0.27
C GLY A 191 28.36 -9.35 1.79
N ASP A 192 27.91 -8.29 2.47
CA ASP A 192 28.21 -8.09 3.90
C ASP A 192 27.26 -8.82 4.87
N LYS A 193 26.10 -9.30 4.40
CA LYS A 193 25.05 -9.89 5.25
C LYS A 193 25.22 -11.39 5.48
N ILE A 194 26.30 -12.00 5.01
CA ILE A 194 26.56 -13.45 5.07
C ILE A 194 26.38 -14.03 6.48
N PRO A 195 26.96 -13.46 7.56
CA PRO A 195 26.84 -14.05 8.90
C PRO A 195 25.38 -14.14 9.37
N SER A 196 24.57 -13.13 9.05
CA SER A 196 23.15 -13.12 9.42
C SER A 196 22.35 -14.12 8.61
N ILE A 197 22.63 -14.26 7.31
CA ILE A 197 21.96 -15.22 6.43
C ILE A 197 22.23 -16.65 6.89
N LEU A 198 23.49 -17.00 7.11
CA LEU A 198 23.90 -18.35 7.55
C LEU A 198 23.37 -18.70 8.94
N THR A 199 23.30 -17.72 9.85
CA THR A 199 22.82 -17.94 11.23
C THR A 199 21.30 -18.07 11.29
N LYS A 200 20.57 -17.18 10.60
CA LYS A 200 19.09 -17.21 10.63
C LYS A 200 18.53 -18.35 9.78
N ASN A 201 19.21 -18.68 8.68
CA ASN A 201 18.93 -19.80 7.80
C ASN A 201 17.43 -20.00 7.51
N TYR A 202 16.70 -18.94 7.15
CA TYR A 202 15.24 -18.98 7.03
C TYR A 202 14.72 -20.04 6.05
N TYR A 203 15.51 -20.37 5.02
CA TYR A 203 15.19 -21.43 4.06
C TYR A 203 15.70 -22.82 4.46
N GLY A 204 16.58 -22.91 5.46
CA GLY A 204 17.16 -24.17 5.91
C GLY A 204 18.15 -24.78 4.91
N TRP A 205 18.86 -23.96 4.14
CA TRP A 205 19.79 -24.41 3.08
C TRP A 205 21.21 -24.69 3.59
N PHE A 206 21.59 -24.10 4.73
CA PHE A 206 22.98 -24.10 5.19
C PHE A 206 23.15 -24.88 6.48
N ASP A 207 24.10 -25.80 6.51
CA ASP A 207 24.46 -26.56 7.70
C ASP A 207 25.81 -26.10 8.25
N ARG A 208 25.90 -25.97 9.56
CA ARG A 208 27.15 -25.63 10.25
C ARG A 208 27.88 -26.90 10.67
N ILE A 209 28.90 -27.29 9.92
CA ILE A 209 29.64 -28.53 10.17
C ILE A 209 30.73 -28.41 11.26
N LYS A 210 31.28 -27.21 11.46
CA LYS A 210 32.19 -26.89 12.55
C LYS A 210 32.14 -25.39 12.87
N ARG A 211 32.83 -24.97 13.92
CA ARG A 211 32.83 -23.56 14.35
C ARG A 211 33.26 -22.64 13.20
N GLY A 212 32.31 -21.91 12.61
CA GLY A 212 32.57 -20.92 11.57
C GLY A 212 32.73 -21.49 10.16
N THR A 213 32.36 -22.75 9.91
CA THR A 213 32.37 -23.36 8.58
C THR A 213 30.99 -23.91 8.25
N TYR A 214 30.51 -23.59 7.06
CA TYR A 214 29.18 -23.93 6.58
C TYR A 214 29.26 -24.71 5.27
N ILE A 215 28.26 -25.56 5.02
CA ILE A 215 28.08 -26.28 3.76
C ILE A 215 26.64 -26.07 3.26
N LEU A 216 26.45 -26.17 1.95
CA LEU A 216 25.11 -26.25 1.34
C LEU A 216 24.58 -27.68 1.48
N ASN A 217 23.41 -27.83 2.10
CA ASN A 217 22.77 -29.13 2.28
C ASN A 217 21.94 -29.55 1.04
N GLU A 218 21.45 -30.79 1.04
CA GLU A 218 20.71 -31.36 -0.11
C GLU A 218 19.44 -30.58 -0.44
N LYS A 219 18.74 -30.07 0.59
CA LYS A 219 17.56 -29.21 0.38
C LYS A 219 17.94 -27.93 -0.38
N GLY A 220 19.02 -27.27 0.04
CA GLY A 220 19.53 -26.08 -0.63
C GLY A 220 19.95 -26.35 -2.07
N LYS A 221 20.62 -27.48 -2.33
CA LYS A 221 21.01 -27.91 -3.69
C LYS A 221 19.81 -28.12 -4.60
N LEU A 222 18.73 -28.71 -4.09
CA LEU A 222 17.51 -28.95 -4.86
C LEU A 222 16.74 -27.65 -5.12
N GLU A 223 16.47 -26.86 -4.08
CA GLU A 223 15.66 -25.65 -4.20
C GLU A 223 16.35 -24.53 -4.98
N MET A 224 17.69 -24.46 -4.98
CA MET A 224 18.41 -23.46 -5.78
C MET A 224 18.23 -23.70 -7.29
N GLN A 225 17.99 -24.94 -7.73
CA GLN A 225 17.80 -25.27 -9.17
C GLN A 225 16.58 -24.61 -9.79
N GLU A 226 15.61 -24.15 -8.98
CA GLU A 226 14.49 -23.34 -9.47
C GLU A 226 14.93 -21.97 -10.03
N TYR A 227 16.19 -21.57 -9.80
CA TYR A 227 16.72 -20.24 -10.13
C TYR A 227 17.94 -20.34 -11.06
N GLN A 228 17.83 -21.10 -12.15
CA GLN A 228 18.95 -21.38 -13.07
C GLN A 228 19.60 -20.11 -13.64
N ASP A 229 18.82 -19.09 -14.01
CA ASP A 229 19.36 -17.84 -14.56
C ASP A 229 20.26 -17.10 -13.56
N LEU A 230 19.88 -17.11 -12.28
CA LEU A 230 20.65 -16.52 -11.19
C LEU A 230 21.91 -17.32 -10.89
N ILE A 231 21.80 -18.66 -10.90
CA ILE A 231 22.96 -19.53 -10.74
C ILE A 231 23.98 -19.23 -11.85
N LYS A 232 23.53 -19.18 -13.10
CA LYS A 232 24.38 -18.87 -14.26
C LYS A 232 25.05 -17.51 -14.10
N TYR A 233 24.29 -16.47 -13.78
CA TYR A 233 24.82 -15.12 -13.54
C TYR A 233 25.93 -15.11 -12.48
N TYR A 234 25.73 -15.79 -11.35
CA TYR A 234 26.72 -15.81 -10.28
C TYR A 234 27.95 -16.66 -10.61
N LEU A 235 27.78 -17.79 -11.31
CA LEU A 235 28.90 -18.62 -11.77
C LEU A 235 29.78 -17.88 -12.79
N GLU A 236 29.17 -17.21 -13.78
CA GLU A 236 29.90 -16.38 -14.75
C GLU A 236 30.68 -15.25 -14.06
N LYS A 237 30.05 -14.60 -13.07
CA LYS A 237 30.69 -13.54 -12.28
C LYS A 237 31.85 -14.04 -11.41
N LEU A 238 31.84 -15.31 -11.01
CA LEU A 238 32.93 -15.97 -10.29
C LEU A 238 34.11 -16.27 -11.22
N GLU A 239 33.83 -16.79 -12.42
CA GLU A 239 34.87 -17.14 -13.41
C GLU A 239 35.62 -15.91 -13.93
N LEU A 240 34.91 -14.79 -14.10
CA LEU A 240 35.52 -13.49 -14.43
C LEU A 240 36.47 -12.96 -13.34
N ARG A 241 36.36 -13.43 -12.09
CA ARG A 241 37.26 -13.04 -10.99
C ARG A 241 38.49 -13.93 -10.92
N ASP A 242 38.32 -15.24 -11.09
CA ASP A 242 39.44 -16.20 -11.06
C ASP A 242 40.41 -15.99 -12.25
N GLY A 243 39.91 -15.51 -13.41
CA GLY A 243 40.75 -15.17 -14.57
C GLY A 243 41.51 -13.84 -14.49
N GLY A 244 41.26 -13.02 -13.45
CA GLY A 244 41.89 -11.71 -13.27
C GLY A 244 43.18 -11.71 -12.45
N ASP A 245 43.48 -12.80 -11.73
CA ASP A 245 44.68 -12.97 -10.88
C ASP A 245 45.79 -13.78 -11.60
N SER A 246 45.69 -13.94 -12.93
CA SER A 246 46.65 -14.68 -13.77
C SER A 246 47.39 -13.79 -14.77
N ASN A 247 47.79 -12.56 -14.39
CA ASN A 247 48.72 -11.74 -15.16
C ASN A 247 49.56 -10.83 -14.28
#